data_AF-A0A1G7QFC6-F1
#
_entry.id   AF-A0A1G7QFC6-F1
#
_cell.length_a   1.000
_cell.length_b   1.000
_cell.length_c   1.000
_cell.angle_alpha   90.00
_cell.angle_beta   90.00
_cell.angle_gamma   90.00
#
_symmetry.space_group_name_H-M   'P 1'
#
loop_
_entity.id
_entity.type
_entity.pdbx_description
1 polymer ?
#
loop_
_entity_poly.entity_id
_entity_poly.type
_entity_poly.pdbx_seq_one_letter_code
_entity_poly.pdbx_strand_id
1 'polypeptide(L)'
;MHGTIKKPSKTRSAITNGTRLFSERLDLRTPRGKRFRDLVDAYTEALGRPSQITETERAFVRRVAFMQCQLEDMELDYMKTGVCGHEERLEYQRLANSQSRLMKKIGLLSATPGKRDDEDDDIDPLEYARRGGSRHSGRERLE
;
A
#
# COMPACT_ATOMS: atom_id res chain seq x y z
N MET A 1 10.01 38.75 -35.08
CA MET A 1 10.79 37.56 -34.67
C MET A 1 10.30 37.10 -33.31
N HIS A 2 9.64 35.94 -33.23
CA HIS A 2 9.16 35.41 -31.95
C HIS A 2 10.33 34.72 -31.23
N GLY A 3 10.83 35.35 -30.18
CA GLY A 3 11.86 34.75 -29.31
C GLY A 3 11.26 33.59 -28.53
N THR A 4 11.67 32.36 -28.86
CA THR A 4 11.29 31.18 -28.07
C THR A 4 12.06 31.19 -26.76
N ILE A 5 11.37 31.49 -25.66
CA ILE A 5 11.89 31.35 -24.30
C ILE A 5 12.24 29.87 -24.09
N LYS A 6 13.53 29.55 -23.94
CA LYS A 6 13.99 28.20 -23.57
C LYS A 6 13.38 27.83 -22.22
N LYS A 7 12.46 26.86 -22.19
CA LYS A 7 11.96 26.30 -20.93
C LYS A 7 13.15 25.75 -20.12
N PRO A 8 13.23 26.02 -18.82
CA PRO A 8 14.32 25.51 -17.99
C PRO A 8 14.37 23.98 -18.09
N SER A 9 15.57 23.43 -18.27
CA SER A 9 15.76 21.99 -18.27
C SER A 9 15.24 21.43 -16.96
N LYS A 10 14.39 20.40 -17.01
CA LYS A 10 13.81 19.77 -15.82
C LYS A 10 14.93 19.41 -14.84
N THR A 11 15.00 20.11 -13.70
CA THR A 11 16.01 19.90 -12.65
C THR A 11 15.79 18.60 -11.89
N ARG A 12 14.57 18.07 -11.92
CA ARG A 12 14.18 16.82 -11.25
C ARG A 12 14.31 15.62 -12.19
N SER A 13 14.74 14.48 -11.64
CA SER A 13 14.85 13.23 -12.39
C SER A 13 13.50 12.80 -12.98
N ALA A 14 13.54 12.04 -14.08
CA ALA A 14 12.33 11.50 -14.69
C ALA A 14 11.56 10.54 -13.76
N ILE A 15 12.26 9.89 -12.81
CA ILE A 15 11.66 9.02 -11.78
C ILE A 15 10.90 9.85 -10.77
N THR A 16 11.54 10.88 -10.24
CA THR A 16 10.96 11.80 -9.25
C THR A 16 9.77 12.58 -9.83
N ASN A 17 9.77 12.83 -11.14
CA ASN A 17 8.63 13.43 -11.83
C ASN A 17 7.48 12.45 -12.11
N GLY A 18 7.61 11.17 -11.75
CA GLY A 18 6.61 10.13 -12.03
C GLY A 18 6.50 9.70 -13.49
N THR A 19 7.30 10.30 -14.38
CA THR A 19 7.26 9.98 -15.83
C THR A 19 7.95 8.65 -16.18
N ARG A 20 8.76 8.11 -15.27
CA ARG A 20 9.45 6.82 -15.44
C ARG A 20 9.48 6.07 -14.11
N LEU A 21 9.37 4.74 -14.17
CA LEU A 21 9.62 3.90 -13.00
C LEU A 21 11.13 3.70 -12.81
N PHE A 22 11.88 3.32 -13.83
CA PHE A 22 13.30 2.99 -13.68
C PHE A 22 14.22 4.04 -14.30
N SER A 23 15.47 4.08 -13.81
CA SER A 23 16.54 4.95 -14.34
C SER A 23 16.91 4.57 -15.77
N GLU A 24 16.79 3.29 -16.09
CA GLU A 24 16.94 2.70 -17.42
C GLU A 24 15.58 2.54 -18.12
N ARG A 25 15.60 2.51 -19.45
CA ARG A 25 14.38 2.35 -20.24
C ARG A 25 14.09 0.85 -20.32
N LEU A 26 13.02 0.43 -19.67
CA LEU A 26 12.54 -0.94 -19.67
C LEU A 26 11.19 -1.01 -20.40
N ASP A 27 10.98 -2.08 -21.17
CA ASP A 27 9.66 -2.35 -21.73
C ASP A 27 8.73 -2.94 -20.67
N LEU A 28 7.89 -2.07 -20.12
CA LEU A 28 6.90 -2.43 -19.11
C LEU A 28 5.60 -2.99 -19.71
N ARG A 29 5.58 -3.38 -20.99
CA ARG A 29 4.44 -4.07 -21.63
C ARG A 29 4.52 -5.59 -21.50
N THR A 30 5.63 -6.12 -20.99
CA THR A 30 5.76 -7.53 -20.61
C THR A 30 4.76 -7.88 -19.49
N PRO A 31 4.34 -9.15 -19.35
CA PRO A 31 3.41 -9.55 -18.27
C PRO A 31 3.89 -9.10 -16.88
N ARG A 32 5.19 -9.26 -16.60
CA ARG A 32 5.81 -8.84 -15.33
C ARG A 32 5.86 -7.32 -15.17
N GLY A 33 6.23 -6.60 -16.22
CA GLY A 33 6.25 -5.14 -16.22
C GLY A 33 4.87 -4.52 -16.01
N LYS A 34 3.83 -5.12 -16.61
CA LYS A 34 2.42 -4.76 -16.40
C LYS A 34 2.01 -5.01 -14.95
N ARG A 35 2.23 -6.23 -14.44
CA ARG A 35 1.87 -6.58 -13.06
C ARG A 35 2.50 -5.65 -12.03
N PHE A 36 3.78 -5.33 -12.17
CA PHE A 36 4.46 -4.39 -11.28
C PHE A 36 3.84 -2.99 -11.34
N ARG A 37 3.49 -2.49 -12.54
CA ARG A 37 2.80 -1.21 -12.70
C ARG A 37 1.42 -1.24 -12.05
N ASP A 38 0.63 -2.27 -12.32
CA ASP A 38 -0.73 -2.41 -11.78
C ASP A 38 -0.71 -2.40 -10.24
N LEU A 39 0.26 -3.06 -9.62
CA LEU A 39 0.45 -3.04 -8.16
C LEU A 39 0.85 -1.66 -7.63
N VAL A 40 1.77 -0.97 -8.32
CA VAL A 40 2.15 0.40 -7.93
C VAL A 40 0.95 1.34 -7.99
N ASP A 41 0.15 1.23 -9.05
CA ASP A 41 -1.03 2.07 -9.25
C ASP A 41 -2.10 1.76 -8.19
N ALA A 42 -2.43 0.48 -7.98
CA ALA A 42 -3.41 0.05 -6.99
C ALA A 42 -3.02 0.45 -5.55
N TYR A 43 -1.75 0.29 -5.16
CA TYR A 43 -1.30 0.71 -3.83
C TYR A 43 -1.23 2.24 -3.71
N THR A 44 -0.95 2.98 -4.78
CA THR A 44 -1.00 4.44 -4.76
C THR A 44 -2.44 4.94 -4.60
N GLU A 45 -3.39 4.30 -5.27
CA GLU A 45 -4.82 4.59 -5.14
C GLU A 45 -5.35 4.27 -3.74
N ALA A 46 -4.94 3.14 -3.16
CA ALA A 46 -5.33 2.73 -1.82
C ALA A 46 -4.86 3.67 -0.69
N LEU A 47 -3.84 4.51 -0.94
CA LEU A 47 -3.47 5.58 -0.01
C LEU A 47 -4.47 6.75 0.00
N GLY A 48 -5.48 6.74 -0.88
CA GLY A 48 -6.57 7.73 -0.92
C GLY A 48 -6.16 9.13 -1.40
N ARG A 49 -4.87 9.37 -1.64
CA ARG A 49 -4.32 10.68 -2.02
C ARG A 49 -3.27 10.57 -3.13
N PRO A 50 -3.60 10.00 -4.31
CA PRO A 50 -2.63 9.75 -5.38
C PRO A 50 -1.93 11.01 -5.90
N SER A 51 -2.61 12.17 -5.84
CA SER A 51 -2.07 13.47 -6.24
C SER A 51 -1.17 14.14 -5.17
N GLN A 52 -1.12 13.59 -3.95
CA GLN A 52 -0.40 14.16 -2.81
C GLN A 52 0.54 13.15 -2.14
N ILE A 53 0.98 12.12 -2.87
CA ILE A 53 1.96 11.16 -2.37
C ILE A 53 3.36 11.79 -2.31
N THR A 54 4.00 11.71 -1.14
CA THR A 54 5.39 12.12 -0.95
C THR A 54 6.35 11.17 -1.68
N GLU A 55 7.58 11.62 -1.94
CA GLU A 55 8.58 10.74 -2.57
C GLU A 55 8.92 9.52 -1.70
N THR A 56 8.88 9.69 -0.37
CA THR A 56 9.09 8.61 0.59
C THR A 56 8.00 7.53 0.47
N GLU A 57 6.73 7.94 0.44
CA GLU A 57 5.60 7.01 0.25
C GLU A 57 5.68 6.35 -1.12
N ARG A 58 6.04 7.09 -2.18
CA ARG A 58 6.25 6.53 -3.52
C ARG A 58 7.33 5.45 -3.52
N ALA A 59 8.44 5.67 -2.81
CA ALA A 59 9.49 4.67 -2.67
C ALA A 59 9.01 3.42 -1.92
N PHE A 60 8.21 3.59 -0.87
CA PHE A 60 7.63 2.47 -0.13
C PHE A 60 6.59 1.69 -0.93
N VAL A 61 5.67 2.35 -1.63
CA VAL A 61 4.71 1.70 -2.54
C VAL A 61 5.44 0.82 -3.54
N ARG A 62 6.48 1.37 -4.19
CA ARG A 62 7.28 0.60 -5.15
C ARG A 62 7.99 -0.59 -4.53
N ARG A 63 8.48 -0.44 -3.30
CA ARG A 63 9.12 -1.55 -2.56
C ARG A 63 8.11 -2.63 -2.19
N VAL A 64 6.90 -2.26 -1.76
CA VAL A 64 5.80 -3.21 -1.49
C VAL A 64 5.41 -3.95 -2.78
N ALA A 65 5.23 -3.24 -3.89
CA ALA A 65 4.92 -3.85 -5.19
C ALA A 65 6.02 -4.82 -5.66
N PHE A 66 7.28 -4.48 -5.41
CA PHE A 66 8.40 -5.37 -5.71
C PHE A 66 8.37 -6.64 -4.86
N MET A 67 8.19 -6.50 -3.54
CA MET A 67 8.07 -7.66 -2.64
C MET A 67 6.87 -8.55 -3.02
N GLN A 68 5.73 -7.96 -3.37
CA GLN A 68 4.56 -8.69 -3.87
C GLN A 68 4.90 -9.52 -5.11
N CYS A 69 5.56 -8.90 -6.09
CA CYS A 69 5.99 -9.59 -7.29
C CYS A 69 6.89 -10.80 -6.92
N GLN A 70 7.87 -10.63 -6.04
CA GLN A 70 8.76 -11.72 -5.62
C GLN A 70 7.99 -12.87 -4.95
N LEU A 71 7.04 -12.55 -4.06
CA LEU A 71 6.18 -13.55 -3.43
C LEU A 71 5.35 -14.32 -4.47
N GLU A 72 4.78 -13.63 -5.47
CA GLU A 72 4.05 -14.26 -6.57
C GLU A 72 4.93 -15.24 -7.39
N ASP A 73 6.23 -14.96 -7.55
CA ASP A 73 7.14 -15.89 -8.23
C ASP A 73 7.40 -17.14 -7.41
N MET A 74 7.56 -16.99 -6.09
CA MET A 74 7.76 -18.13 -5.17
C MET A 74 6.50 -19.00 -5.08
N GLU A 75 5.32 -18.37 -5.05
CA GLU A 75 4.02 -19.06 -5.11
C GLU A 75 3.87 -19.81 -6.44
N LEU A 76 4.20 -19.18 -7.56
CA LEU A 76 4.14 -19.81 -8.87
C LEU A 76 5.07 -21.01 -8.97
N ASP A 77 6.29 -20.91 -8.45
CA ASP A 77 7.24 -22.03 -8.45
C ASP A 77 6.71 -23.21 -7.63
N TYR A 78 6.20 -22.94 -6.42
CA TYR A 78 5.54 -23.96 -5.61
C TYR A 78 4.34 -24.59 -6.32
N MET A 79 3.50 -23.80 -6.99
CA MET A 79 2.34 -24.33 -7.73
C MET A 79 2.74 -25.19 -8.93
N LYS A 80 3.91 -24.97 -9.53
CA LYS A 80 4.42 -25.78 -10.64
C LYS A 80 5.07 -27.07 -10.17
N THR A 81 5.83 -27.01 -9.09
CA THR A 81 6.69 -28.13 -8.66
C THR A 81 6.07 -28.96 -7.54
N GLY A 82 5.19 -28.36 -6.73
CA GLY A 82 4.69 -28.93 -5.48
C GLY A 82 5.74 -28.99 -4.37
N VAL A 83 6.94 -28.44 -4.61
CA VAL A 83 8.09 -28.50 -3.71
C VAL A 83 8.34 -27.10 -3.16
N CYS A 84 8.45 -27.00 -1.84
CA CYS A 84 8.92 -25.80 -1.17
C CYS A 84 9.92 -26.23 -0.10
N GLY A 85 11.20 -26.07 -0.39
CA GLY A 85 12.27 -26.44 0.54
C GLY A 85 12.30 -25.53 1.78
N HIS A 86 13.19 -25.86 2.72
CA HIS A 86 13.25 -25.12 3.98
C HIS A 86 13.69 -23.67 3.78
N GLU A 87 14.67 -23.43 2.89
CA GLU A 87 15.20 -22.10 2.63
C GLU A 87 14.18 -21.20 1.94
N GLU A 88 13.46 -21.71 0.93
CA GLU A 88 12.42 -20.95 0.24
C GLU A 88 11.28 -20.59 1.19
N ARG A 89 10.87 -21.50 2.08
CA ARG A 89 9.86 -21.20 3.11
C ARG A 89 10.31 -20.06 4.04
N LEU A 90 11.58 -20.06 4.46
CA LEU A 90 12.12 -19.02 5.32
C LEU A 90 12.22 -17.67 4.59
N GLU A 91 12.66 -17.67 3.33
CA GLU A 91 12.72 -16.46 2.51
C GLU A 91 11.32 -15.87 2.27
N TYR A 92 10.35 -16.72 1.90
CA TYR A 92 8.96 -16.32 1.71
C TYR A 92 8.41 -15.67 2.98
N GLN A 93 8.60 -16.32 4.14
CA GLN A 93 8.15 -15.81 5.42
C GLN A 93 8.79 -14.44 5.75
N ARG A 94 10.09 -14.25 5.47
CA ARG A 94 10.79 -12.98 5.71
C ARG A 94 10.28 -11.86 4.81
N LEU A 95 10.06 -12.14 3.52
CA LEU A 95 9.52 -11.18 2.55
C LEU A 95 8.09 -10.78 2.93
N ALA A 96 7.21 -11.74 3.19
CA ALA A 96 5.82 -11.50 3.57
C ALA A 96 5.71 -10.68 4.87
N ASN A 97 6.55 -10.98 5.87
CA ASN A 97 6.60 -10.22 7.13
C ASN A 97 7.09 -8.79 6.91
N SER A 98 8.15 -8.61 6.11
CA SER A 98 8.68 -7.30 5.74
C SER A 98 7.64 -6.46 4.99
N GLN A 99 6.94 -7.08 4.04
CA GLN A 99 5.86 -6.46 3.28
C GLN A 99 4.71 -6.03 4.18
N SER A 100 4.21 -6.91 5.04
CA SER A 100 3.11 -6.62 5.96
C SER A 100 3.43 -5.43 6.88
N ARG A 101 4.65 -5.39 7.44
CA ARG A 101 5.11 -4.28 8.28
C ARG A 101 5.18 -2.97 7.48
N LEU A 102 5.67 -3.04 6.25
CA LEU A 102 5.77 -1.86 5.39
C LEU A 102 4.40 -1.32 5.01
N MET A 103 3.48 -2.19 4.61
CA MET A 103 2.11 -1.82 4.27
C MET A 103 1.36 -1.20 5.45
N LYS A 104 1.53 -1.73 6.67
CA LYS A 104 1.02 -1.10 7.90
C LYS A 104 1.62 0.30 8.11
N LYS A 105 2.94 0.44 7.95
CA LYS A 105 3.65 1.71 8.14
C LYS A 105 3.15 2.83 7.23
N ILE A 106 2.76 2.49 6.00
CA ILE A 106 2.22 3.47 5.03
C ILE A 106 0.70 3.55 5.04
N GLY A 107 0.00 2.88 5.96
CA GLY A 107 -1.46 2.98 6.09
C GLY A 107 -2.28 2.15 5.09
N LEU A 108 -1.65 1.24 4.32
CA LEU A 108 -2.38 0.38 3.37
C LEU A 108 -3.19 -0.75 4.06
N LEU A 109 -2.83 -1.10 5.29
CA LEU A 109 -3.52 -2.14 6.07
C LEU A 109 -4.27 -1.56 7.28
N SER A 110 -4.39 -0.22 7.39
CA SER A 110 -5.24 0.41 8.41
C SER A 110 -6.69 0.45 7.94
N ALA A 111 -7.26 -0.73 7.69
CA ALA A 111 -8.69 -0.89 7.84
C ALA A 111 -8.91 -1.25 9.31
N THR A 112 -9.33 -0.29 10.13
CA THR A 112 -10.40 -0.65 11.06
C THR A 112 -11.55 -1.05 10.14
N PRO A 113 -11.97 -2.33 10.10
CA PRO A 113 -13.10 -2.71 9.29
C PRO A 113 -14.31 -2.01 9.91
N GLY A 114 -14.73 -0.87 9.33
CA GLY A 114 -15.78 -0.02 9.88
C GLY A 114 -15.64 1.50 9.75
N LYS A 115 -14.59 2.06 9.13
CA LYS A 115 -14.56 3.52 8.80
C LYS A 115 -14.81 3.77 7.31
N ARG A 116 -15.96 3.29 6.85
CA ARG A 116 -16.71 3.87 5.73
C ARG A 116 -18.06 4.15 6.37
N ASP A 117 -18.38 5.44 6.51
CA ASP A 117 -19.59 5.97 7.18
C ASP A 117 -19.46 5.78 8.73
N ASP A 118 -19.59 6.73 9.65
CA ASP A 118 -20.17 8.07 9.70
C ASP A 118 -19.55 8.84 10.90
N GLU A 119 -19.86 10.13 10.98
CA GLU A 119 -19.85 10.93 12.20
C GLU A 119 -20.55 10.18 13.35
N ASP A 120 -19.82 9.63 14.33
CA ASP A 120 -20.33 9.29 15.67
C ASP A 120 -19.21 8.61 16.47
N ASP A 121 -18.40 9.40 17.19
CA ASP A 121 -17.70 8.96 18.41
C ASP A 121 -16.99 10.12 19.16
N ASP A 122 -17.34 11.37 18.85
CA ASP A 122 -17.16 12.49 19.80
C ASP A 122 -18.49 12.68 20.55
N ILE A 123 -18.84 11.73 21.43
CA ILE A 123 -19.84 12.05 22.47
C ILE A 123 -19.21 13.19 23.28
N ASP A 124 -19.75 14.40 23.12
CA ASP A 124 -19.41 15.54 23.96
C ASP A 124 -19.45 15.07 25.44
N PRO A 125 -18.35 15.18 26.19
CA PRO A 125 -18.28 14.74 27.58
C PRO A 125 -19.42 15.30 28.45
N LEU A 126 -19.98 16.45 28.08
CA LEU A 126 -21.11 17.07 28.76
C LEU A 126 -22.45 16.41 28.43
N GLU A 127 -22.58 15.81 27.25
CA GLU A 127 -23.78 15.07 26.85
C GLU A 127 -23.86 13.71 27.56
N TYR A 128 -22.71 13.03 27.71
CA TYR A 128 -22.58 11.79 28.49
C TYR A 128 -23.01 11.99 29.96
N ALA A 129 -22.62 13.11 30.56
CA ALA A 129 -23.00 13.47 31.93
C ALA A 129 -24.50 13.79 32.07
N ARG A 130 -25.13 14.39 31.05
CA ARG A 130 -26.57 14.68 31.04
C ARG A 130 -27.44 13.44 30.85
N ARG A 131 -26.95 12.42 30.13
CA ARG A 131 -27.71 11.20 29.81
C ARG A 131 -27.64 10.11 30.88
N GLY A 132 -26.91 10.31 31.97
CA GLY A 132 -26.95 9.42 33.14
C GLY A 132 -26.35 8.03 32.93
N GLY A 133 -25.24 7.95 32.16
CA GLY A 133 -24.30 6.82 32.10
C GLY A 133 -24.85 5.43 32.45
N SER A 134 -25.63 4.80 31.56
CA SER A 134 -26.03 3.40 31.71
C SER A 134 -25.33 2.54 30.66
N ARG A 135 -24.36 1.73 31.10
CA ARG A 135 -23.77 0.66 30.28
C ARG A 135 -24.70 -0.55 30.29
N HIS A 136 -25.17 -0.97 29.12
CA HIS A 136 -25.96 -2.19 28.95
C HIS A 136 -25.08 -3.43 29.23
N SER A 137 -25.32 -4.12 30.34
CA SER A 137 -24.60 -5.36 30.70
C SER A 137 -25.29 -6.58 30.08
N GLY A 138 -24.82 -7.02 28.92
CA GLY A 138 -25.23 -8.30 28.33
C GLY A 138 -24.49 -9.46 28.99
N ARG A 139 -25.12 -10.13 29.97
CA ARG A 139 -24.64 -11.39 30.55
C ARG A 139 -25.81 -12.35 30.69
N GLU A 140 -26.16 -13.05 29.61
CA GLU A 140 -27.00 -14.24 29.69
C GLU A 140 -26.11 -15.48 29.80
N ARG A 141 -26.26 -16.17 30.93
CA ARG A 141 -25.78 -17.52 31.21
C ARG A 141 -26.75 -18.48 30.50
N LEU A 142 -26.22 -19.37 29.66
CA LEU A 142 -26.97 -20.56 29.24
C LEU A 142 -26.46 -21.75 30.03
N GLU A 143 -27.41 -22.44 30.66
CA GLU A 143 -27.30 -23.74 31.32
C GLU A 143 -27.14 -24.88 30.29
#